data_AF-A0A5B7G7G7-F1
#
_entry.id   AF-A0A5B7G7G7-F1
#
_cell.length_a   1.000
_cell.length_b   1.000
_cell.length_c   1.000
_cell.angle_alpha   90.00
_cell.angle_beta   90.00
_cell.angle_gamma   90.00
#
_symmetry.space_group_name_H-M   'P 1'
#
loop_
_entity.id
_entity.type
_entity.pdbx_description
1 polymer ?
#
loop_
_entity_poly.entity_id
_entity_poly.type
_entity_poly.pdbx_seq_one_letter_code
_entity_poly.pdbx_strand_id
1 'polypeptide(L)' 'MTVVVISSNPAFLIAFAEASDTSRLLVWKTRLLVVTRLDKSTIQNLLEDYWTFSMMNTMFLTSKPEPKNER' A
#
# COMPACT_ATOMS: atom_id res chain seq x y z
N MET A 1 11.78 -12.37 1.49
CA MET A 1 10.78 -12.23 0.42
C MET A 1 10.26 -10.81 0.45
N THR A 2 10.15 -10.17 -0.71
CA THR A 2 9.62 -8.81 -0.84
C THR A 2 8.38 -8.87 -1.71
N VAL A 3 7.27 -8.34 -1.22
CA VAL A 3 6.02 -8.20 -1.98
C VAL A 3 5.88 -6.74 -2.36
N VAL A 4 5.72 -6.48 -3.65
CA VAL A 4 5.52 -5.12 -4.17
C VAL A 4 4.10 -5.04 -4.71
N VAL A 5 3.33 -4.09 -4.21
CA VAL A 5 1.96 -3.83 -4.59
C VAL A 5 1.89 -2.45 -5.24
N ILE A 6 1.56 -2.40 -6.53
CA ILE A 6 1.45 -1.13 -7.26
C ILE A 6 -0.02 -0.90 -7.55
N SER A 7 -0.64 0.04 -6.84
CA SER A 7 -2.04 0.38 -7.07
C SER A 7 -2.37 1.80 -6.61
N SER A 8 -3.15 2.51 -7.41
CA SER A 8 -3.77 3.79 -7.05
C SER A 8 -5.27 3.64 -6.74
N ASN A 9 -5.78 2.41 -6.69
CA ASN A 9 -7.16 2.11 -6.33
C ASN A 9 -7.24 1.69 -4.85
N PRO A 10 -7.87 2.49 -3.97
CA PRO A 10 -8.01 2.15 -2.55
C PRO A 10 -8.72 0.81 -2.32
N ALA A 11 -9.78 0.51 -3.09
CA ALA A 11 -10.56 -0.71 -2.93
C ALA A 11 -9.71 -1.97 -3.17
N PHE A 12 -8.75 -1.89 -4.10
CA PHE A 12 -7.80 -2.98 -4.33
C PHE A 12 -6.85 -3.16 -3.15
N LEU A 13 -6.34 -2.07 -2.57
CA LEU A 13 -5.42 -2.14 -1.42
C LEU A 13 -6.12 -2.70 -0.18
N ILE A 14 -7.40 -2.36 0.02
CA ILE A 14 -8.27 -2.93 1.05
C ILE A 14 -8.42 -4.44 0.85
N ALA A 15 -8.87 -4.85 -0.34
CA ALA A 15 -9.07 -6.27 -0.64
C ALA A 15 -7.76 -7.07 -0.52
N PHE A 16 -6.63 -6.47 -0.90
CA PHE A 16 -5.31 -7.07 -0.72
C PHE A 16 -4.97 -7.29 0.75
N ALA A 17 -5.24 -6.32 1.63
CA ALA A 17 -4.97 -6.45 3.06
C ALA A 17 -5.81 -7.58 3.68
N GLU A 18 -7.12 -7.59 3.42
CA GLU A 18 -8.04 -8.60 3.93
C GLU A 18 -7.68 -10.02 3.45
N ALA A 19 -7.36 -10.16 2.15
CA ALA A 19 -6.95 -11.44 1.59
C ALA A 19 -5.60 -11.91 2.16
N SER A 20 -4.64 -11.01 2.30
CA SER A 20 -3.29 -11.32 2.78
C SER A 20 -3.26 -11.78 4.24
N ASP A 21 -4.11 -11.19 5.07
CA ASP A 21 -4.33 -11.61 6.45
C ASP A 21 -4.93 -13.03 6.49
N THR A 22 -6.05 -13.21 5.80
CA THR A 22 -6.79 -14.49 5.77
C THR A 22 -5.93 -15.65 5.27
N SER A 23 -5.15 -15.44 4.21
CA SER A 23 -4.36 -16.50 3.59
C SER A 23 -2.94 -16.64 4.15
N ARG A 24 -2.57 -15.87 5.20
CA ARG A 24 -1.20 -15.80 5.76
C ARG A 24 -0.13 -15.53 4.70
N LEU A 25 -0.48 -14.76 3.67
CA LEU A 25 0.42 -14.46 2.55
C LEU A 25 1.62 -13.62 3.01
N LEU A 26 1.37 -12.80 4.03
CA LEU A 26 2.34 -11.90 4.64
C LEU A 26 2.68 -12.42 6.04
N VAL A 27 3.86 -13.02 6.17
CA VAL A 27 4.46 -13.37 7.46
C VAL A 27 5.36 -12.23 7.93
N TRP A 28 5.62 -12.10 9.23
CA TRP A 28 6.40 -11.00 9.81
C TRP A 28 7.74 -10.67 9.12
N LYS A 29 8.41 -11.69 8.55
CA LYS A 29 9.67 -11.52 7.80
C LYS A 29 9.50 -10.96 6.38
N THR A 30 8.27 -10.85 5.87
CA THR A 30 7.98 -10.32 4.54
C THR A 30 8.07 -8.79 4.56
N ARG A 31 8.78 -8.24 3.57
CA ARG A 31 8.83 -6.79 3.32
C ARG A 31 7.73 -6.43 2.33
N LEU A 32 6.86 -5.48 2.68
CA LEU A 32 5.77 -5.03 1.83
C LEU A 32 6.10 -3.62 1.31
N LEU A 33 6.12 -3.43 0.01
CA LEU A 33 6.27 -2.12 -0.61
C LEU A 33 5.00 -1.78 -1.37
N VAL A 34 4.29 -0.75 -0.94
CA VAL A 34 3.10 -0.25 -1.62
C VAL A 34 3.47 0.99 -2.42
N VAL A 35 3.36 0.92 -3.74
CA VAL A 35 3.57 2.05 -4.65
C VAL A 35 2.22 2.54 -5.10
N THR A 36 1.91 3.80 -4.82
CA THR A 36 0.56 4.34 -4.99
C THR A 36 0.57 5.81 -5.43
N ARG A 37 -0.58 6.32 -5.83
CA ARG A 37 -0.84 7.75 -6.07
C ARG A 37 -1.89 8.32 -5.11
N LEU A 38 -2.25 7.56 -4.09
CA LEU A 38 -3.18 8.00 -3.07
C LEU A 38 -2.59 9.17 -2.29
N ASP A 39 -3.48 10.08 -1.89
CA ASP A 39 -3.11 11.19 -1.04
C ASP A 39 -2.76 10.69 0.37
N LYS A 40 -2.10 11.56 1.12
CA LYS A 40 -1.61 11.24 2.46
C LYS A 40 -2.74 10.82 3.42
N SER A 41 -3.91 11.46 3.34
CA SER A 41 -5.02 11.16 4.25
C SER A 41 -5.59 9.76 3.99
N THR A 42 -5.75 9.40 2.72
CA THR A 42 -6.16 8.04 2.36
C THR A 42 -5.13 6.99 2.82
N ILE A 43 -3.83 7.27 2.69
CA ILE A 43 -2.77 6.37 3.18
C ILE A 43 -2.81 6.24 4.70
N GLN A 44 -3.05 7.33 5.44
CA GLN A 44 -3.18 7.30 6.89
C GLN A 44 -4.36 6.43 7.33
N ASN A 45 -5.52 6.60 6.70
CA ASN A 45 -6.67 5.74 6.97
C ASN A 45 -6.35 4.26 6.71
N LEU A 46 -5.68 3.94 5.60
CA LEU A 46 -5.27 2.56 5.30
C LEU A 46 -4.32 1.98 6.35
N LEU A 47 -3.42 2.78 6.91
CA LEU A 47 -2.54 2.35 8.00
C LEU A 47 -3.33 2.11 9.30
N GLU A 48 -4.23 3.02 9.66
CA GLU A 48 -5.02 2.93 10.89
C GLU A 48 -6.01 1.76 10.85
N ASP A 49 -6.68 1.56 9.72
CA ASP A 49 -7.78 0.61 9.57
C ASP A 49 -7.30 -0.82 9.31
N TYR A 50 -6.12 -1.01 8.68
CA TYR A 50 -5.64 -2.32 8.26
C TYR A 50 -4.26 -2.66 8.85
N TRP A 51 -4.28 -3.57 9.83
CA TRP A 51 -3.09 -4.01 10.55
C TRP A 51 -1.98 -4.55 9.63
N THR A 52 -2.33 -5.13 8.47
CA THR A 52 -1.39 -5.60 7.46
C THR A 52 -0.45 -4.49 6.98
N PHE A 53 -0.94 -3.26 6.87
CA PHE A 53 -0.11 -2.13 6.46
C PHE A 53 0.69 -1.53 7.63
N SER A 54 0.17 -1.59 8.86
CA SER A 54 0.81 -0.98 10.03
C SER A 54 1.80 -1.84 10.80
N MET A 55 1.59 -3.16 10.84
CA MET A 55 2.45 -4.07 11.61
C MET A 55 3.56 -4.71 10.77
N MET A 56 3.42 -4.71 9.44
CA MET A 56 4.44 -5.25 8.55
C MET A 56 5.55 -4.23 8.28
N ASN A 57 6.67 -4.70 7.72
CA ASN A 57 7.72 -3.81 7.19
C ASN A 57 7.22 -3.14 5.90
N THR A 58 6.28 -2.20 6.06
CA THR A 58 5.55 -1.55 4.97
C THR A 58 6.16 -0.20 4.64
N MET A 59 6.39 0.06 3.35
CA MET A 59 6.75 1.39 2.85
C MET A 59 5.72 1.84 1.80
N PHE A 60 5.23 3.07 1.92
CA PHE A 60 4.38 3.71 0.90
C PHE A 60 5.22 4.67 0.06
N LEU A 61 5.26 4.44 -1.25
CA LEU A 61 5.87 5.35 -2.21
C LEU A 61 4.78 6.04 -3.03
N THR A 62 4.66 7.35 -2.86
CA THR A 62 3.74 8.17 -3.64
C THR A 62 4.45 8.72 -4.88
N SER A 63 4.03 8.30 -6.07
CA SER A 63 4.54 8.93 -7.31
C SER A 63 3.81 10.25 -7.50
N LYS A 64 4.50 11.39 -7.36
CA LYS A 64 3.93 12.68 -7.78
C LYS A 64 3.52 12.58 -9.26
N PRO A 65 2.38 13.15 -9.67
CA PRO A 65 2.10 13.31 -11.09
C PRO A 65 3.23 14.13 -11.72
N GLU A 66 3.71 13.74 -12.90
CA GLU A 66 4.66 14.56 -13.66
C GLU A 66 4.08 15.97 -13.83
N PRO A 67 4.86 17.03 -13.64
CA PRO A 67 4.42 18.36 -14.03
C PRO A 67 4.13 18.31 -15.53
N LYS A 68 2.88 18.60 -15.91
CA LYS A 68 2.55 18.83 -17.32
C LYS A 68 3.43 19.98 -17.79
N ASN A 69 4.35 19.71 -18.71
CA ASN A 69 5.01 20.76 -19.48
C ASN A 69 3.93 21.46 -20.30
N GLU A 70 3.42 22.58 -19.79
CA GLU A 70 2.72 23.57 -20.61
C GLU A 70 3.76 24.15 -21.57
N ARG A 71 3.60 23.82 -22.86
CA ARG A 71 4.28 24.46 -23.98
C ARG A 71 3.42 25.60 -24.51
#